data_AF-A0A7L3PMS4-F1
#
_entry.id   AF-A0A7L3PMS4-F1
#
_cell.length_a   1.000
_cell.length_b   1.000
_cell.length_c   1.000
_cell.angle_alpha   90.00
_cell.angle_beta   90.00
_cell.angle_gamma   90.00
#
_symmetry.space_group_name_H-M   'P 1'
#
loop_
_entity.id
_entity.type
_entity.pdbx_description
1 polymer ?
#
loop_
_entity_poly.entity_id
_entity_poly.type
_entity_poly.pdbx_seq_one_letter_code
_entity_poly.pdbx_strand_id
1 'polypeptide(L)'
;RAAAGAEAELKALTHAVLKRLKERQLEGLLHAVESRGGARTPCLLLPARADSRLGQHWYPLPVLLCKVFRWPDLRHCSEVKRLCCCESYGKAHPELVCCNPHHLSRLCELESPPPPYSRYPMDFLKPT
;
A
#
# COMPACT_ATOMS: atom_id res chain seq x y z
N ARG A 1 1.87 -24.03 13.40
CA ARG A 1 0.73 -24.49 12.56
C ARG A 1 -0.15 -23.34 12.08
N ALA A 2 -0.62 -22.42 12.93
CA ALA A 2 -1.44 -21.26 12.50
C ALA A 2 -0.70 -20.27 11.58
N ALA A 3 0.55 -19.92 11.90
CA ALA A 3 1.35 -18.98 11.09
C ALA A 3 1.61 -19.48 9.65
N ALA A 4 1.87 -20.79 9.49
CA ALA A 4 2.05 -21.41 8.17
C ALA A 4 0.75 -21.41 7.32
N GLY A 5 -0.41 -21.52 7.97
CA GLY A 5 -1.71 -21.41 7.31
C GLY A 5 -1.97 -19.99 6.77
N ALA A 6 -1.69 -18.97 7.59
CA ALA A 6 -1.85 -17.57 7.18
C ALA A 6 -0.89 -17.17 6.04
N GLU A 7 0.34 -17.69 6.02
CA GLU A 7 1.30 -17.45 4.94
C GLU A 7 0.84 -18.09 3.61
N ALA A 8 0.32 -19.33 3.67
CA ALA A 8 -0.22 -20.00 2.49
C ALA A 8 -1.44 -19.27 1.91
N GLU A 9 -2.32 -18.76 2.78
CA GLU A 9 -3.47 -17.95 2.40
C GLU A 9 -3.05 -16.63 1.73
N LEU A 10 -2.05 -15.95 2.29
CA LEU A 10 -1.50 -14.70 1.73
C LEU A 10 -0.88 -14.94 0.34
N LYS A 11 -0.17 -16.06 0.15
CA LYS A 11 0.38 -16.48 -1.14
C LYS A 11 -0.73 -16.77 -2.14
N ALA A 12 -1.78 -17.51 -1.74
CA ALA A 12 -2.91 -17.83 -2.60
C ALA A 12 -3.66 -16.57 -3.06
N LEU A 13 -3.92 -15.63 -2.14
CA LEU A 13 -4.52 -14.33 -2.43
C LEU A 13 -3.68 -13.53 -3.43
N THR A 14 -2.39 -13.39 -3.16
CA THR A 14 -1.47 -12.66 -4.03
C THR A 14 -1.43 -13.27 -5.42
N HIS A 15 -1.33 -14.60 -5.51
CA HIS A 15 -1.36 -15.30 -6.78
C HIS A 15 -2.66 -15.08 -7.55
N ALA A 16 -3.81 -15.07 -6.88
CA ALA A 16 -5.10 -14.74 -7.51
C ALA A 16 -5.14 -13.30 -8.05
N VAL A 17 -4.49 -12.34 -7.36
CA VAL A 17 -4.33 -10.97 -7.88
C VAL A 17 -3.45 -10.98 -9.13
N LEU A 18 -2.26 -11.59 -9.05
CA LEU A 18 -1.27 -11.60 -10.13
C LEU A 18 -1.82 -12.25 -11.40
N LYS A 19 -2.64 -13.31 -11.28
CA LYS A 19 -3.30 -13.97 -12.41
C LYS A 19 -4.25 -13.08 -13.21
N ARG A 20 -4.74 -11.99 -12.63
CA ARG A 20 -5.65 -11.04 -13.30
C ARG A 20 -4.91 -9.90 -13.99
N LEU A 21 -3.59 -9.82 -13.82
CA LEU A 21 -2.76 -8.76 -14.39
C LEU A 21 -2.41 -9.06 -15.84
N LYS A 22 -2.35 -8.02 -16.66
CA LYS A 22 -1.81 -8.11 -18.02
C LYS A 22 -0.28 -8.28 -17.97
N GLU A 23 0.31 -8.86 -19.00
CA GLU A 23 1.76 -9.08 -19.12
C GLU A 23 2.58 -7.81 -18.82
N ARG A 24 2.26 -6.69 -19.50
CA ARG A 24 2.88 -5.38 -19.22
C ARG A 24 2.79 -4.90 -17.77
N GLN A 25 1.72 -5.27 -17.05
CA GLN A 25 1.53 -4.91 -15.65
C GLN A 25 2.39 -5.81 -14.75
N LEU A 26 2.53 -7.09 -15.09
CA LEU A 26 3.41 -8.03 -14.40
C LEU A 26 4.87 -7.65 -14.58
N GLU A 27 5.31 -7.30 -15.80
CA GLU A 27 6.66 -6.83 -16.08
C GLU A 27 6.99 -5.56 -15.28
N GLY A 28 6.09 -4.58 -15.29
CA GLY A 28 6.25 -3.36 -14.50
C GLY A 28 6.34 -3.61 -12.99
N LEU A 29 5.54 -4.54 -12.47
CA LEU A 29 5.59 -4.95 -11.07
C LEU A 29 6.89 -5.71 -10.75
N LEU A 30 7.30 -6.64 -11.60
CA LEU A 30 8.54 -7.41 -11.45
C LEU A 30 9.73 -6.47 -11.36
N HIS A 31 9.85 -5.54 -12.31
CA HIS A 31 10.92 -4.55 -12.32
C HIS A 31 10.93 -3.67 -11.06
N ALA A 32 9.75 -3.29 -10.55
CA ALA A 32 9.64 -2.52 -9.31
C ALA A 32 10.16 -3.30 -8.10
N VAL A 33 9.79 -4.58 -7.99
CA VAL A 33 10.17 -5.46 -6.88
C VAL A 33 11.67 -5.79 -6.93
N GLU A 34 12.19 -6.17 -8.10
CA GLU A 34 13.60 -6.54 -8.28
C GLU A 34 14.54 -5.36 -8.04
N SER A 35 14.16 -4.17 -8.52
CA SER A 35 14.95 -2.95 -8.29
C SER A 35 14.86 -2.45 -6.85
N ARG A 36 13.96 -2.99 -6.02
CA ARG A 36 13.71 -2.58 -4.63
C ARG A 36 13.44 -1.08 -4.49
N GLY A 37 12.85 -0.46 -5.52
CA GLY A 37 12.61 0.99 -5.58
C GLY A 37 13.79 1.83 -6.07
N GLY A 38 14.87 1.21 -6.53
CA GLY A 38 16.00 1.89 -7.17
C GLY A 38 15.70 2.39 -8.59
N ALA A 39 14.72 1.79 -9.27
CA ALA A 39 14.29 2.22 -10.60
C ALA A 39 12.93 2.93 -10.55
N ARG A 40 12.74 3.91 -11.46
CA ARG A 40 11.43 4.51 -11.70
C ARG A 40 10.57 3.51 -12.47
N THR A 41 9.47 3.08 -11.87
CA THR A 41 8.57 2.05 -12.43
C THR A 41 7.15 2.60 -12.59
N PRO A 42 6.34 2.08 -13.53
CA PRO A 42 5.00 2.61 -13.77
C PRO A 42 4.03 2.30 -12.63
N CYS A 43 2.90 3.02 -12.60
CA CYS A 43 1.82 2.70 -11.67
C CYS A 43 1.15 1.36 -12.03
N LEU A 44 0.97 0.50 -11.03
CA LEU A 44 0.10 -0.67 -11.15
C LEU A 44 -1.34 -0.27 -10.82
N LEU A 45 -2.07 0.27 -11.79
CA LEU A 45 -3.46 0.69 -11.59
C LEU A 45 -4.41 -0.51 -11.64
N LEU A 46 -5.10 -0.77 -10.53
CA LEU A 46 -6.09 -1.84 -10.38
C LEU A 46 -7.43 -1.27 -9.89
N PRO A 47 -8.56 -1.96 -10.14
CA PRO A 47 -9.85 -1.49 -9.64
C PRO A 47 -9.86 -1.33 -8.12
N ALA A 48 -10.27 -0.17 -7.62
CA ALA A 48 -10.24 0.15 -6.19
C ALA A 48 -11.11 -0.78 -5.33
N ARG A 49 -12.19 -1.31 -5.92
CA ARG A 49 -13.14 -2.23 -5.28
C ARG A 49 -12.90 -3.70 -5.62
N ALA A 50 -11.77 -4.04 -6.25
CA ALA A 50 -11.44 -5.44 -6.47
C ALA A 50 -11.03 -6.08 -5.14
N ASP A 51 -11.95 -6.82 -4.54
CA ASP A 51 -11.71 -7.53 -3.28
C ASP A 51 -10.64 -8.61 -3.45
N SER A 52 -9.67 -8.63 -2.53
CA SER A 52 -8.85 -9.80 -2.22
C SER A 52 -9.36 -10.38 -0.92
N ARG A 53 -10.37 -11.25 -1.03
CA ARG A 53 -10.95 -12.01 0.08
C ARG A 53 -10.67 -13.50 -0.09
N LEU A 54 -10.14 -14.13 0.95
CA LEU A 54 -10.04 -15.57 1.08
C LEU A 54 -10.42 -15.88 2.53
N GLY A 55 -11.34 -16.82 2.73
CA GLY A 55 -11.90 -17.10 4.05
C GLY A 55 -12.45 -15.85 4.77
N GLN A 56 -11.95 -15.62 5.99
CA GLN A 56 -12.34 -14.49 6.86
C GLN A 56 -11.45 -13.25 6.68
N HIS A 57 -10.37 -13.34 5.89
CA HIS A 57 -9.40 -12.27 5.76
C HIS A 57 -9.68 -11.40 4.53
N TRP A 58 -9.75 -10.09 4.76
CA TRP A 58 -9.90 -9.07 3.71
C TRP A 58 -8.67 -8.16 3.72
N TYR A 59 -8.05 -8.02 2.56
CA TYR A 59 -6.94 -7.09 2.37
C TYR A 59 -7.26 -6.12 1.24
N PRO A 60 -7.11 -4.80 1.44
CA PRO A 60 -7.03 -3.86 0.33
C PRO A 60 -5.85 -4.24 -0.58
N LEU A 61 -6.01 -4.18 -1.90
CA LEU A 61 -4.96 -4.55 -2.86
C LEU A 61 -3.60 -3.86 -2.61
N PRO A 62 -3.53 -2.54 -2.32
CA PRO A 62 -2.25 -1.91 -2.02
C PRO A 62 -1.57 -2.50 -0.78
N VAL A 63 -2.35 -2.83 0.26
CA VAL A 63 -1.84 -3.41 1.51
C VAL A 63 -1.35 -4.83 1.27
N LEU A 64 -2.11 -5.65 0.53
CA LEU A 64 -1.73 -7.02 0.17
C LEU A 64 -0.38 -7.04 -0.55
N LEU A 65 -0.21 -6.23 -1.61
CA LEU A 65 1.03 -6.23 -2.39
C LEU A 65 2.21 -5.63 -1.60
N CYS A 66 1.99 -4.57 -0.81
CA CYS A 66 3.02 -4.06 0.11
C CYS A 66 3.45 -5.10 1.14
N LYS A 67 2.50 -5.86 1.69
CA LYS A 67 2.78 -6.88 2.71
C LYS A 67 3.65 -8.01 2.15
N VAL A 68 3.35 -8.48 0.95
CA VAL A 68 4.11 -9.57 0.32
C VAL A 68 5.48 -9.14 -0.18
N PHE A 69 5.58 -7.96 -0.81
CA PHE A 69 6.82 -7.58 -1.50
C PHE A 69 7.76 -6.70 -0.66
N ARG A 70 7.30 -6.12 0.45
CA ARG A 70 8.09 -5.15 1.23
C ARG A 70 8.04 -5.34 2.74
N TRP A 71 6.84 -5.32 3.32
CA TRP A 71 6.66 -5.21 4.78
C TRP A 71 5.76 -6.33 5.30
N PRO A 72 6.32 -7.51 5.61
CA PRO A 72 5.53 -8.68 6.02
C PRO A 72 4.71 -8.45 7.29
N ASP A 73 5.09 -7.48 8.11
CA ASP A 73 4.43 -7.09 9.35
C ASP A 73 3.35 -6.01 9.18
N LEU A 74 3.17 -5.42 7.99
CA LEU A 74 2.14 -4.40 7.69
C LEU A 74 0.72 -4.93 7.99
N ARG A 75 -0.09 -4.16 8.73
CA ARG A 75 -1.41 -4.58 9.19
C ARG A 75 -2.53 -3.75 8.58
N HIS A 76 -2.36 -2.43 8.48
CA HIS A 76 -3.41 -1.50 8.12
C HIS A 76 -2.99 -0.53 7.00
N CYS A 77 -3.96 -0.04 6.24
CA CYS A 77 -3.72 0.96 5.19
C CYS A 77 -3.23 2.30 5.75
N SER A 78 -3.56 2.62 7.01
CA SER A 78 -3.11 3.83 7.69
C SER A 78 -1.60 3.87 7.94
N GLU A 79 -0.92 2.73 7.90
CA GLU A 79 0.54 2.66 8.09
C GLU A 79 1.33 3.07 6.84
N VAL A 80 0.67 3.35 5.71
CA VAL A 80 1.33 3.71 4.45
C VAL A 80 0.75 4.96 3.83
N LYS A 81 1.60 5.75 3.19
CA LYS A 81 1.21 6.92 2.38
C LYS A 81 1.74 6.82 0.97
N ARG A 82 1.05 7.46 0.02
CA ARG A 82 1.49 7.51 -1.37
C ARG A 82 2.66 8.47 -1.53
N LEU A 83 3.64 8.08 -2.33
CA LEU A 83 4.77 8.92 -2.71
C LEU A 83 4.38 9.87 -3.85
N CYS A 84 4.99 11.06 -3.89
CA CYS A 84 4.76 12.07 -4.92
C CYS A 84 5.24 11.64 -6.32
N CYS A 85 6.15 10.68 -6.42
CA CYS A 85 6.58 10.09 -7.69
C CYS A 85 5.52 9.20 -8.34
N CYS A 86 4.47 8.84 -7.59
CA CYS A 86 3.35 8.08 -8.13
C CYS A 86 2.46 8.97 -8.99
N GLU A 87 2.16 8.55 -10.21
CA GLU A 87 1.29 9.30 -11.12
C GLU A 87 -0.14 9.46 -10.59
N SER A 88 -0.56 8.60 -9.65
CA SER A 88 -1.86 8.68 -8.96
C SER A 88 -1.81 9.56 -7.70
N TYR A 89 -0.68 10.16 -7.35
CA TYR A 89 -0.56 11.02 -6.17
C TYR A 89 -1.41 12.27 -6.34
N GLY A 90 -2.23 12.59 -5.33
CA GLY A 90 -3.13 13.74 -5.35
C GLY A 90 -4.29 13.66 -6.37
N LYS A 91 -4.40 12.57 -7.13
CA LYS A 91 -5.49 12.36 -8.09
C LYS A 91 -6.59 11.51 -7.47
N ALA A 92 -7.81 12.03 -7.45
CA ALA A 92 -8.99 11.25 -7.11
C ALA A 92 -9.39 10.39 -8.31
N HIS A 93 -9.01 9.12 -8.29
CA HIS A 93 -9.50 8.11 -9.24
C HIS A 93 -10.41 7.14 -8.47
N PRO A 94 -11.74 7.38 -8.41
CA PRO A 94 -12.64 6.54 -7.63
C PRO A 94 -12.68 5.08 -8.12
N GLU A 95 -12.36 4.87 -9.39
CA GLU A 95 -12.37 3.58 -10.08
C GLU A 95 -11.06 2.78 -9.87
N LEU A 96 -9.92 3.47 -9.83
CA LEU A 96 -8.59 2.86 -9.95
C LEU A 96 -7.65 3.32 -8.84
N VAL A 97 -6.88 2.38 -8.29
CA VAL A 97 -5.87 2.64 -7.27
C VAL A 97 -4.52 2.07 -7.72
N CYS A 98 -3.45 2.85 -7.51
CA CYS A 98 -2.10 2.35 -7.68
C CYS A 98 -1.74 1.37 -6.57
N CYS A 99 -1.35 0.16 -6.94
CA CYS A 99 -0.95 -0.92 -6.04
C CYS A 99 0.54 -1.25 -6.15
N ASN A 100 1.35 -0.45 -6.86
CA ASN A 100 2.79 -0.66 -6.92
C ASN A 100 3.38 -0.47 -5.50
N PRO A 101 3.99 -1.50 -4.88
CA PRO A 101 4.50 -1.41 -3.52
C PRO A 101 5.53 -0.30 -3.30
N HIS A 102 6.30 0.05 -4.34
CA HIS A 102 7.35 1.07 -4.30
C HIS A 102 6.83 2.50 -4.56
N HIS A 103 5.53 2.66 -4.79
CA HIS A 103 4.85 3.97 -4.82
C HIS A 103 4.22 4.36 -3.47
N LEU A 104 4.43 3.55 -2.44
CA LEU A 104 3.98 3.79 -1.07
C LEU A 104 5.21 3.87 -0.15
N SER A 105 5.15 4.72 0.87
CA SER A 105 6.09 4.70 1.98
C SER A 105 5.39 4.34 3.27
N ARG A 106 6.08 3.59 4.13
CA ARG A 106 5.59 3.31 5.47
C ARG A 106 5.73 4.57 6.31
N LEU A 107 4.72 4.86 7.12
CA LEU A 107 4.79 5.89 8.13
C LEU A 107 5.65 5.38 9.28
N CYS A 108 6.59 6.21 9.75
CA CYS A 108 7.28 5.93 11.00
C CYS A 108 6.31 6.20 12.15
N GLU A 109 6.26 5.28 13.12
CA GLU A 109 5.66 5.60 14.41
C GLU A 109 6.47 6.73 15.04
N LEU A 110 5.79 7.76 15.54
CA LEU A 110 6.45 8.84 16.25
C LEU A 110 6.90 8.29 17.61
N GLU A 111 8.21 8.15 17.80
CA GLU A 111 8.81 7.67 19.04
C GLU A 111 8.55 8.63 20.22
N SER A 112 8.18 9.88 19.93
CA SER A 112 7.85 10.89 20.93
C SER A 112 6.36 11.22 20.90
N PRO A 113 5.73 11.49 22.07
CA PRO A 113 4.38 12.01 22.08
C PRO A 113 4.30 13.30 21.25
N PRO A 114 3.15 13.59 20.62
CA PRO A 114 2.98 14.82 19.88
C PRO A 114 3.29 16.00 20.82
N PRO A 115 3.97 17.04 20.34
CA PRO A 115 4.41 18.13 21.19
C PRO A 115 3.21 18.78 21.91
N PRO A 116 3.41 19.40 23.09
CA PRO A 116 2.30 19.90 23.93
C PRO A 116 1.30 20.81 23.19
N TYR A 117 1.78 21.59 22.22
CA TYR A 117 0.96 22.48 21.42
C TYR A 117 0.06 21.77 20.39
N SER A 118 0.30 20.50 20.07
CA SER A 118 -0.61 19.70 19.23
C SER A 118 -1.95 19.37 19.89
N ARG A 119 -2.08 19.62 21.20
CA ARG A 119 -3.33 19.42 21.96
C ARG A 119 -4.26 20.62 21.93
N TYR A 120 -3.77 21.79 21.53
CA TYR A 120 -4.57 23.01 21.48
C TYR A 120 -5.04 23.27 20.05
N PRO A 121 -6.35 23.56 19.85
CA PRO A 121 -6.86 23.93 18.53
C PRO A 121 -6.11 25.15 18.00
N MET A 122 -5.54 25.04 16.80
CA MET A 122 -4.79 26.12 16.15
C MET A 122 -5.68 27.33 15.78
N ASP A 123 -7.00 27.18 15.91
CA ASP A 123 -7.99 28.21 15.61
C ASP A 123 -7.85 29.47 16.50
N PHE A 124 -7.22 29.35 17.68
CA PHE A 124 -6.96 30.47 18.59
C PHE A 124 -5.72 31.30 18.22
N LEU A 125 -4.92 30.88 17.24
CA LEU A 125 -3.66 31.53 16.87
C LEU A 125 -3.74 32.37 15.59
N LYS A 126 -4.93 32.61 15.05
CA LYS A 126 -5.09 33.54 13.92
C LYS A 126 -4.85 34.98 14.40
N PRO A 127 -3.83 35.69 13.88
CA PRO A 127 -3.64 37.10 14.18
C PRO A 127 -4.81 37.91 13.61
N THR A 128 -5.33 38.83 14.42
CA THR A 128 -6.34 39.83 14.03
C THR A 128 -5.73 40.89 13.11
#